data_AF-A0A6I1ZNP0-F1
#
_entry.id   AF-A0A6I1ZNP0-F1
#
_cell.length_a   1.000
_cell.length_b   1.000
_cell.length_c   1.000
_cell.angle_alpha   90.00
_cell.angle_beta   90.00
_cell.angle_gamma   90.00
#
_symmetry.space_group_name_H-M   'P 1'
#
loop_
_entity.id
_entity.type
_entity.pdbx_description
1 polymer ?
#
loop_
_entity_poly.entity_id
_entity_poly.type
_entity_poly.pdbx_seq_one_letter_code
_entity_poly.pdbx_strand_id
1 'polypeptide(L)' 'MESARSRRPIERNIAMELVRATEAAAMAAARFLGRGNKKLVDQAAV' A
#
# COMPACT_ATOMS: atom_id res chain seq x y z
N MET A 1 -9.00 -17.11 29.80
CA MET A 1 -8.09 -16.02 30.23
C MET A 1 -7.78 -15.21 28.98
N GLU A 2 -8.31 -14.00 28.93
CA GLU A 2 -8.56 -13.22 27.73
C GLU A 2 -7.27 -12.70 27.10
N SER A 3 -6.93 -13.19 25.91
CA SER A 3 -5.83 -12.65 25.10
C SER A 3 -6.28 -11.34 24.46
N ALA A 4 -6.28 -10.27 25.26
CA ALA A 4 -6.54 -8.92 24.80
C ALA A 4 -5.46 -8.52 23.77
N ARG A 5 -5.83 -8.51 22.48
CA ARG A 5 -4.99 -7.91 21.44
C ARG A 5 -4.80 -6.44 21.81
N SER A 6 -3.58 -6.10 22.21
CA SER A 6 -3.13 -4.73 22.49
C SER A 6 -3.53 -3.80 21.33
N ARG A 7 -4.67 -3.12 21.45
CA ARG A 7 -5.03 -1.95 20.63
C ARG A 7 -4.16 -0.79 21.10
N ARG A 8 -2.88 -0.82 20.70
CA ARG A 8 -2.02 0.35 20.82
C ARG A 8 -2.64 1.46 19.97
N PRO A 9 -2.85 2.68 20.51
CA PRO A 9 -3.24 3.83 19.70
C PRO A 9 -2.28 3.96 18.51
N ILE A 10 -2.80 4.34 17.35
CA ILE A 10 -1.93 4.59 16.20
C ILE A 10 -1.23 5.93 16.44
N GLU A 11 -0.02 5.86 17.00
CA GLU A 11 0.84 7.01 17.33
C GLU A 11 1.48 7.65 16.07
N ARG A 12 1.25 7.07 14.87
CA ARG A 12 1.89 7.48 13.61
C ARG A 12 0.95 8.35 12.78
N ASN A 13 1.47 9.38 12.10
CA ASN A 13 0.69 10.26 11.23
C ASN A 13 0.12 9.48 10.03
N ILE A 14 -1.13 9.02 10.16
CA ILE A 14 -1.84 8.22 9.16
C ILE A 14 -1.97 8.93 7.82
N ALA A 15 -2.10 10.27 7.80
CA ALA A 15 -2.20 11.00 6.56
C ALA A 15 -0.95 10.82 5.69
N MET A 16 0.24 10.91 6.32
CA MET A 16 1.50 10.70 5.61
C MET A 16 1.75 9.23 5.26
N GLU A 17 1.29 8.28 6.08
CA GLU A 17 1.39 6.86 5.73
C GLU A 17 0.53 6.50 4.50
N LEU A 18 -0.65 7.10 4.38
CA LEU A 18 -1.52 6.89 3.22
C LEU A 18 -0.88 7.42 1.94
N VAL A 19 -0.31 8.63 1.98
CA VAL A 19 0.43 9.21 0.85
C VAL A 19 1.57 8.28 0.44
N ARG A 20 2.40 7.84 1.39
CA ARG A 20 3.51 6.90 1.13
C ARG A 20 3.05 5.59 0.48
N ALA A 21 1.93 5.03 0.92
CA ALA A 21 1.37 3.82 0.33
C ALA A 21 0.99 4.03 -1.15
N THR A 22 0.36 5.16 -1.46
CA THR A 22 -0.02 5.48 -2.86
C THR A 22 1.19 5.75 -3.75
N GLU A 23 2.24 6.40 -3.24
CA GLU A 23 3.49 6.62 -3.97
C GLU A 23 4.17 5.29 -4.31
N ALA A 24 4.27 4.39 -3.32
CA ALA A 24 4.86 3.07 -3.51
C ALA A 24 4.09 2.26 -4.57
N ALA A 25 2.75 2.25 -4.51
CA ALA A 25 1.90 1.58 -5.49
C ALA A 25 2.10 2.15 -6.91
N ALA A 26 2.14 3.48 -7.05
CA ALA A 26 2.36 4.15 -8.33
C ALA A 26 3.75 3.82 -8.91
N MET A 27 4.80 3.86 -8.10
CA MET A 27 6.16 3.52 -8.52
C MET A 27 6.28 2.07 -8.97
N ALA A 28 5.61 1.14 -8.28
CA ALA A 28 5.63 -0.27 -8.64
C ALA A 28 4.88 -0.53 -9.97
N ALA A 29 3.70 0.08 -10.14
CA ALA A 29 2.91 -0.01 -11.37
C ALA A 29 3.61 0.61 -12.59
N ALA A 30 4.29 1.75 -12.41
CA ALA A 30 4.92 2.51 -13.49
C ALA A 30 5.94 1.70 -14.30
N ARG A 31 6.62 0.72 -13.67
CA ARG A 31 7.59 -0.17 -14.33
C ARG A 31 6.98 -1.04 -15.44
N PHE A 32 5.65 -1.20 -15.43
CA PHE A 32 4.90 -2.03 -16.35
C PHE A 32 3.96 -1.25 -17.28
N LEU A 33 4.00 0.09 -17.22
CA LEU A 33 3.20 0.95 -18.10
C LEU A 33 3.54 0.71 -19.58
N GLY A 34 2.54 0.79 -20.45
CA GLY A 34 2.72 0.62 -21.91
C GLY A 34 2.90 -0.82 -22.38
N ARG A 35 2.94 -1.82 -21.49
CA ARG A 35 3.10 -3.23 -21.85
C ARG A 35 1.80 -3.92 -22.32
N GLY A 36 0.68 -3.20 -22.42
CA GLY A 36 -0.62 -3.76 -22.81
C GLY A 36 -1.20 -4.80 -21.85
N ASN A 37 -0.57 -5.03 -20.68
CA ASN A 37 -0.98 -6.06 -19.72
C ASN A 37 -1.53 -5.42 -18.43
N LYS A 38 -2.83 -5.11 -18.43
CA LYS A 38 -3.54 -4.53 -17.29
C LYS A 38 -3.37 -5.34 -16.00
N LYS A 39 -3.51 -6.67 -16.07
CA LYS A 39 -3.47 -7.53 -14.88
C LYS A 39 -2.11 -7.49 -14.19
N LEU A 40 -1.02 -7.46 -14.98
CA LEU A 40 0.32 -7.32 -14.45
C LEU A 40 0.53 -5.96 -13.78
N VAL A 41 0.05 -4.88 -14.39
CA VAL A 41 0.14 -3.52 -13.82
C VAL A 41 -0.62 -3.44 -12.49
N ASP A 42 -1.82 -4.02 -12.45
CA ASP A 42 -2.68 -4.04 -11.25
C ASP A 42 -2.05 -4.85 -10.11
N GLN A 43 -1.52 -6.04 -10.41
CA GLN A 43 -0.81 -6.86 -9.43
C GLN A 43 0.49 -6.22 -8.94
N ALA A 44 1.15 -5.40 -9.75
CA ALA A 44 2.32 -4.67 -9.29
C ALA A 44 1.97 -3.55 -8.29
N ALA A 45 0.73 -3.05 -8.30
CA ALA A 45 0.28 -1.95 -7.46
C ALA A 45 -0.31 -2.39 -6.10
N VAL A 46 -0.65 -3.66 -5.92
CA VAL A 46 -1.38 -4.25 -4.77
C VAL A 46 -0.49 -5.20 -3.99
#